data_AF-Q5BZT1-F1
#
_entry.id   AF-Q5BZT1-F1
#
_cell.length_a   1.000
_cell.length_b   1.000
_cell.length_c   1.000
_cell.angle_alpha   90.00
_cell.angle_beta   90.00
_cell.angle_gamma   90.00
#
_symmetry.space_group_name_H-M   'P 1'
#
loop_
_entity.id
_entity.type
_entity.pdbx_description
1 polymer ?
#
loop_
_entity_poly.entity_id
_entity_poly.type
_entity_poly.pdbx_seq_one_letter_code
_entity_poly.pdbx_strand_id
1 'polypeptide(L)'
;FSPHYHCLKTFHFSVSLFTVNDIFPSCDTHPLDISLYHTARWELGLPEGIKEFITNDTLPFEANTDLSGGVSFSKGCYIGQELTARTHFTGVIRRRYVPIKILSTGNIDVLKTINVSNDLYNAPIYQVDETYQTLQSKLKPVGWIRNVNINNLITTTTTNNNSNHNANDDRFNIDHNPITGIALIRLTEASEPQHKLIVCISPHNNCNDNSNTIVLNITPYIPSWWPEDIAPIIKRIVYANK
;
A
#
# COMPACT_ATOMS: atom_id res chain seq x y z
N PHE A 1 -38.37 12.34 -37.63
CA PHE A 1 -37.64 11.49 -36.66
C PHE A 1 -36.44 12.27 -36.14
N SER A 2 -36.58 12.86 -34.96
CA SER A 2 -35.53 13.59 -34.24
C SER A 2 -35.56 13.08 -32.78
N PRO A 3 -34.43 12.70 -32.17
CA PRO A 3 -34.45 12.17 -30.81
C PRO A 3 -34.48 13.31 -29.80
N HIS A 4 -35.48 13.28 -28.91
CA HIS A 4 -35.51 14.12 -27.71
C HIS A 4 -34.46 13.63 -26.73
N TYR A 5 -33.42 14.44 -26.52
CA TYR A 5 -32.53 14.31 -25.36
C TYR A 5 -33.23 14.90 -24.14
N HIS A 6 -33.59 14.06 -23.16
CA HIS A 6 -34.04 14.52 -21.85
C HIS A 6 -32.83 15.01 -21.07
N CYS A 7 -32.68 16.33 -20.98
CA CYS A 7 -31.70 16.99 -20.12
C CYS A 7 -32.04 16.66 -18.65
N LEU A 8 -31.19 15.89 -17.97
CA LEU A 8 -31.27 15.65 -16.54
C LEU A 8 -31.00 16.97 -15.81
N LYS A 9 -31.98 17.39 -15.02
CA LYS A 9 -31.92 18.58 -14.15
C LYS A 9 -30.62 18.55 -13.33
N THR A 10 -29.84 19.61 -13.43
CA THR A 10 -28.81 19.98 -12.45
C THR A 10 -29.47 20.14 -11.09
N PHE A 11 -29.32 19.14 -10.23
CA PHE A 11 -29.59 19.29 -8.80
C PHE A 11 -28.47 20.15 -8.21
N HIS A 12 -28.76 21.43 -8.01
CA HIS A 12 -27.96 22.29 -7.16
C HIS A 12 -28.12 21.78 -5.71
N PHE A 13 -27.23 20.90 -5.26
CA PHE A 13 -27.18 20.50 -3.87
C PHE A 13 -26.53 21.65 -3.08
N SER A 14 -27.38 22.56 -2.58
CA SER A 14 -27.02 23.48 -1.51
C SER A 14 -26.65 22.63 -0.30
N VAL A 15 -25.34 22.48 -0.04
CA VAL A 15 -24.86 21.86 1.20
C VAL A 15 -25.17 22.82 2.35
N SER A 16 -26.38 22.76 2.88
CA SER A 16 -26.58 23.17 4.26
C SER A 16 -25.81 22.18 5.12
N LEU A 17 -24.99 22.67 6.05
CA LEU A 17 -24.32 21.83 7.05
C LEU A 17 -25.40 21.10 7.87
N PHE A 18 -25.83 19.93 7.40
CA PHE A 18 -26.35 18.90 8.27
C PHE A 18 -25.14 18.28 8.94
N THR A 19 -25.03 18.46 10.24
CA THR A 19 -24.03 17.77 11.04
C THR A 19 -24.29 16.28 10.94
N VAL A 20 -23.24 15.47 10.74
CA VAL A 20 -23.33 14.00 10.63
C VAL A 20 -24.15 13.38 11.78
N ASN A 21 -24.10 14.01 12.95
CA ASN A 21 -24.84 13.65 14.16
C ASN A 21 -26.38 13.68 13.99
N ASP A 22 -26.92 14.46 13.04
CA ASP A 22 -28.36 14.54 12.79
C ASP A 22 -28.88 13.31 12.00
N ILE A 23 -27.99 12.61 11.28
CA ILE A 23 -28.31 11.43 10.46
C ILE A 23 -28.13 10.14 11.28
N PHE A 24 -27.17 10.13 12.21
CA PHE A 24 -26.86 8.98 13.05
C PHE A 24 -26.82 9.39 14.54
N PRO A 25 -27.99 9.55 15.18
CA PRO A 25 -28.09 10.18 16.52
C PRO A 25 -27.57 9.32 17.68
N SER A 26 -27.06 8.11 17.42
CA SER A 26 -26.59 7.16 18.44
C SER A 26 -25.12 6.77 18.32
N CYS A 27 -24.40 7.31 17.33
CA CYS A 27 -22.97 7.06 17.20
C CYS A 27 -22.18 8.28 17.67
N ASP A 28 -21.32 8.08 18.65
CA ASP A 28 -20.23 9.02 18.97
C ASP A 28 -19.24 9.03 17.81
N THR A 29 -19.56 9.76 16.74
CA THR A 29 -18.68 9.91 15.58
C THR A 29 -17.74 11.07 15.81
N HIS A 30 -16.51 10.77 16.21
CA HIS A 30 -15.41 11.71 16.07
C HIS A 30 -14.83 11.62 14.65
N PRO A 31 -14.44 12.75 14.03
CA PRO A 31 -13.73 12.72 12.76
C PRO A 31 -12.49 11.82 12.86
N LEU A 32 -12.45 10.78 12.02
CA LEU A 32 -11.29 9.90 11.93
C LEU A 32 -10.20 10.59 11.13
N ASP A 33 -8.94 10.45 11.56
CA ASP A 33 -7.81 10.87 10.75
C ASP A 33 -7.78 10.10 9.42
N ILE A 34 -7.66 10.83 8.31
CA ILE A 34 -7.62 10.26 6.96
C ILE A 34 -6.47 9.27 6.78
N SER A 35 -5.37 9.44 7.53
CA SER A 35 -4.27 8.47 7.55
C SER A 35 -4.72 7.09 8.01
N LEU A 36 -5.60 7.02 9.02
CA LEU A 36 -6.10 5.75 9.55
C LEU A 36 -6.98 5.04 8.50
N TYR A 37 -7.80 5.81 7.77
CA TYR A 37 -8.57 5.28 6.64
C TYR A 37 -7.65 4.69 5.56
N HIS A 38 -6.64 5.44 5.12
CA HIS A 38 -5.68 4.96 4.13
C HIS A 38 -4.94 3.70 4.60
N THR A 39 -4.49 3.69 5.84
CA THR A 39 -3.78 2.55 6.43
C THR A 39 -4.65 1.31 6.45
N ALA A 40 -5.89 1.42 6.94
CA ALA A 40 -6.82 0.30 6.98
C ALA A 40 -7.08 -0.28 5.58
N ARG A 41 -7.25 0.58 4.56
CA ARG A 41 -7.40 0.11 3.17
C ARG A 41 -6.14 -0.58 2.65
N TRP A 42 -4.97 -0.02 2.90
CA TRP A 42 -3.71 -0.62 2.47
C TRP A 42 -3.52 -1.98 3.11
N GLU A 43 -3.76 -2.13 4.41
CA GLU A 43 -3.71 -3.41 5.13
C GLU A 43 -4.70 -4.45 4.58
N LEU A 44 -5.83 -4.01 4.02
CA LEU A 44 -6.78 -4.86 3.31
C LEU A 44 -6.39 -5.13 1.84
N GLY A 45 -5.29 -4.57 1.34
CA GLY A 45 -4.87 -4.73 -0.05
C GLY A 45 -5.80 -4.02 -1.05
N LEU A 46 -6.45 -2.93 -0.63
CA LEU A 46 -7.43 -2.19 -1.42
C LEU A 46 -6.85 -0.86 -1.90
N PRO A 47 -6.32 -0.80 -3.14
CA PRO A 47 -5.83 0.44 -3.71
C PRO A 47 -6.98 1.39 -4.09
N GLU A 48 -6.75 2.69 -3.99
CA GLU A 48 -7.72 3.74 -4.31
C GLU A 48 -7.04 5.01 -4.86
N GLY A 49 -7.63 5.57 -5.91
CA GLY A 49 -7.25 6.87 -6.44
C GLY A 49 -5.92 6.92 -7.21
N ILE A 50 -5.63 8.10 -7.76
CA ILE A 50 -4.52 8.32 -8.71
C ILE A 50 -3.13 8.23 -8.08
N LYS A 51 -3.02 8.37 -6.75
CA LYS A 51 -1.76 8.17 -6.05
C LYS A 51 -1.35 6.69 -6.06
N GLU A 52 -2.33 5.80 -5.93
CA GLU A 52 -2.04 4.38 -5.79
C GLU A 52 -2.04 3.68 -7.16
N PHE A 53 -2.97 4.03 -8.04
CA PHE A 53 -3.05 3.48 -9.39
C PHE A 53 -2.03 4.07 -10.35
N ILE A 54 -1.43 3.20 -11.18
CA ILE A 54 -0.68 3.63 -12.36
C ILE A 54 -1.70 3.99 -13.44
N THR A 55 -1.87 5.29 -13.70
CA THR A 55 -2.80 5.81 -14.70
C THR A 55 -2.56 5.17 -16.07
N ASN A 56 -3.64 4.72 -16.72
CA ASN A 56 -3.66 4.06 -18.04
C ASN A 56 -2.94 2.71 -18.16
N ASP A 57 -2.28 2.21 -17.10
CA ASP A 57 -1.56 0.93 -17.14
C ASP A 57 -2.16 -0.12 -16.19
N THR A 58 -2.75 0.31 -15.06
CA THR A 58 -3.28 -0.62 -14.06
C THR A 58 -4.48 -1.39 -14.62
N LEU A 59 -4.38 -2.72 -14.64
CA LEU A 59 -5.50 -3.58 -15.01
C LEU A 59 -6.45 -3.81 -13.83
N PRO A 60 -7.76 -4.01 -14.07
CA PRO A 60 -8.72 -4.27 -13.00
C PRO A 60 -8.34 -5.42 -12.07
N PHE A 61 -7.81 -6.53 -12.61
CA PHE A 61 -7.39 -7.68 -11.80
C PHE A 61 -6.13 -7.42 -10.99
N GLU A 62 -5.23 -6.53 -11.45
CA GLU A 62 -4.07 -6.13 -10.66
C GLU A 62 -4.54 -5.36 -9.43
N ALA A 63 -5.57 -4.51 -9.59
CA ALA A 63 -6.23 -3.75 -8.52
C ALA A 63 -7.18 -4.58 -7.63
N ASN A 64 -7.18 -5.92 -7.75
CA ASN A 64 -8.01 -6.83 -6.95
C ASN A 64 -9.53 -6.66 -7.11
N THR A 65 -9.97 -6.07 -8.23
CA THR A 65 -11.40 -5.83 -8.47
C THR A 65 -12.21 -7.12 -8.69
N ASP A 66 -11.57 -8.21 -9.08
CA ASP A 66 -12.17 -9.54 -9.12
C ASP A 66 -12.45 -10.09 -7.72
N LEU A 67 -11.57 -9.79 -6.76
CA LEU A 67 -11.70 -10.24 -5.37
C LEU A 67 -12.72 -9.38 -4.60
N SER A 68 -12.78 -8.08 -4.89
CA SER A 68 -13.70 -7.15 -4.23
C SER A 68 -15.08 -7.05 -4.90
N GLY A 69 -15.33 -7.82 -5.97
CA GLY A 69 -16.62 -7.82 -6.68
C GLY A 69 -16.85 -6.61 -7.61
N GLY A 70 -15.80 -5.90 -7.99
CA GLY A 70 -15.83 -4.76 -8.91
C GLY A 70 -15.96 -5.12 -10.40
N VAL A 71 -15.83 -6.40 -10.77
CA VAL A 71 -16.01 -6.89 -12.14
C VAL A 71 -17.13 -7.93 -12.19
N SER A 72 -18.04 -7.76 -13.14
CA SER A 72 -19.08 -8.75 -13.46
C SER A 72 -18.91 -9.23 -14.89
N PHE A 73 -18.96 -10.54 -15.08
CA PHE A 73 -18.93 -11.20 -16.39
C PHE A 73 -20.33 -11.50 -16.95
N SER A 74 -21.38 -11.33 -16.13
CA SER A 74 -22.77 -11.56 -16.50
C SER A 74 -23.53 -10.29 -16.89
N LYS A 75 -22.91 -9.10 -16.75
CA LYS A 75 -23.49 -7.82 -17.16
C LYS A 75 -23.36 -7.57 -18.67
N GLY A 76 -24.09 -6.56 -19.15
CA GLY A 76 -23.98 -6.06 -20.53
C GLY A 76 -22.64 -5.40 -20.85
N CYS A 77 -22.50 -4.94 -22.09
CA CYS A 77 -21.22 -4.44 -22.60
C CYS A 77 -20.75 -3.14 -21.94
N TYR A 78 -19.45 -3.05 -21.65
CA TYR A 78 -18.80 -1.85 -21.13
C TYR A 78 -17.42 -1.63 -21.75
N ILE A 79 -16.89 -0.41 -21.66
CA ILE A 79 -15.59 -0.04 -22.25
C ILE A 79 -14.48 -0.86 -21.57
N GLY A 80 -13.60 -1.48 -22.37
CA GLY A 80 -12.51 -2.31 -21.86
C GLY A 80 -12.91 -3.72 -21.44
N GLN A 81 -14.16 -4.13 -21.67
CA GLN A 81 -14.64 -5.48 -21.34
C GLN A 81 -13.81 -6.58 -22.01
N GLU A 82 -13.46 -6.44 -23.30
CA GLU A 82 -12.75 -7.50 -24.01
C GLU A 82 -11.37 -7.77 -23.40
N LEU A 83 -10.64 -6.71 -23.03
CA LEU A 83 -9.35 -6.85 -22.35
C LEU A 83 -9.53 -7.52 -20.98
N THR A 84 -10.54 -7.08 -20.22
CA THR A 84 -10.85 -7.64 -18.90
C THR A 84 -11.22 -9.14 -19.00
N ALA A 85 -12.11 -9.49 -19.93
CA ALA A 85 -12.52 -10.88 -20.17
C ALA A 85 -11.33 -11.73 -20.62
N ARG A 86 -10.49 -11.22 -21.53
CA ARG A 86 -9.27 -11.91 -21.98
C ARG A 86 -8.35 -12.22 -20.80
N THR A 87 -8.10 -11.27 -19.91
CA THR A 87 -7.28 -11.49 -18.72
C THR A 87 -7.86 -12.56 -17.79
N HIS A 88 -9.19 -12.58 -17.61
CA HIS A 88 -9.86 -13.61 -16.81
C HIS A 88 -9.74 -15.01 -17.44
N PHE A 89 -10.07 -15.16 -18.73
CA PHE A 89 -10.11 -16.47 -19.39
C PHE A 89 -8.73 -17.01 -19.80
N THR A 90 -7.70 -16.15 -19.89
CA THR A 90 -6.30 -16.59 -20.10
C THR A 90 -5.65 -17.10 -18.81
N GLY A 91 -6.28 -16.88 -17.66
CA GLY A 91 -6.11 -17.68 -16.45
C GLY A 91 -4.98 -17.30 -15.49
N VAL A 92 -4.05 -16.41 -15.85
CA VAL A 92 -2.93 -16.09 -14.94
C VAL A 92 -2.77 -14.58 -14.71
N ILE A 93 -3.25 -14.13 -13.55
CA ILE A 93 -2.98 -12.80 -13.02
C ILE A 93 -1.60 -12.81 -12.37
N ARG A 94 -0.62 -12.18 -13.03
CA ARG A 94 0.79 -12.24 -12.57
C ARG A 94 1.11 -11.21 -11.49
N ARG A 95 0.50 -10.03 -11.53
CA ARG A 95 0.77 -8.91 -10.61
C ARG A 95 -0.50 -8.54 -9.86
N ARG A 96 -0.38 -8.20 -8.59
CA ARG A 96 -1.47 -7.64 -7.78
C ARG A 96 -0.96 -6.57 -6.85
N TYR A 97 -1.85 -5.65 -6.48
CA TYR A 97 -1.64 -4.76 -5.35
C TYR A 97 -1.72 -5.59 -4.06
N VAL A 98 -0.65 -5.59 -3.28
CA VAL A 98 -0.53 -6.33 -2.03
C VAL A 98 -0.10 -5.38 -0.91
N PRO A 99 -0.60 -5.60 0.31
CA PRO A 99 -0.06 -4.88 1.45
C PRO A 99 1.39 -5.31 1.72
N ILE A 100 2.19 -4.36 2.18
CA ILE A 100 3.58 -4.56 2.52
C ILE A 100 3.90 -4.04 3.92
N LYS A 101 4.83 -4.70 4.59
CA LYS A 101 5.53 -4.20 5.77
C LYS A 101 6.96 -3.88 5.39
N ILE A 102 7.43 -2.71 5.81
CA ILE A 102 8.79 -2.26 5.55
C ILE A 102 9.54 -2.23 6.88
N LEU A 103 10.65 -2.93 6.91
CA LEU A 103 11.57 -3.04 8.04
C LEU A 103 12.89 -2.40 7.61
N SER A 104 13.29 -1.34 8.30
CA SER A 104 14.59 -0.72 8.07
C SER A 104 15.68 -1.56 8.74
N THR A 105 16.76 -1.85 8.02
CA THR A 105 17.97 -2.45 8.57
C THR A 105 19.09 -1.42 8.44
N GLY A 106 19.40 -0.70 9.52
CA GLY A 106 20.41 0.36 9.50
C GLY A 106 20.09 1.52 10.44
N ASN A 107 20.80 2.64 10.29
CA ASN A 107 20.58 3.84 11.08
C ASN A 107 19.26 4.53 10.67
N ILE A 108 18.19 4.23 11.40
CA ILE A 108 16.83 4.73 11.18
C ILE A 108 16.77 6.26 11.20
N ASP A 109 17.75 6.93 11.83
CA ASP A 109 17.78 8.39 11.91
C ASP A 109 17.90 9.06 10.53
N VAL A 110 18.49 8.37 9.55
CA VAL A 110 18.58 8.89 8.17
C VAL A 110 17.20 8.91 7.49
N LEU A 111 16.32 7.95 7.80
CA LEU A 111 14.93 7.96 7.33
C LEU A 111 14.11 9.11 7.92
N LYS A 112 14.58 9.74 9.00
CA LYS A 112 13.92 10.91 9.61
C LYS A 112 14.30 12.22 8.91
N THR A 113 15.47 12.27 8.25
CA THR A 113 15.98 13.47 7.58
C THR A 113 15.57 13.55 6.10
N ILE A 114 15.25 12.41 5.48
CA ILE A 114 14.83 12.31 4.09
C ILE A 114 13.31 12.57 3.97
N ASN A 115 12.85 13.16 2.87
CA ASN A 115 11.42 13.14 2.51
C ASN A 115 11.03 11.74 2.01
N VAL A 116 11.08 10.77 2.92
CA VAL A 116 10.98 9.34 2.64
C VAL A 116 9.69 9.00 1.90
N SER A 117 8.61 9.76 2.11
CA SER A 117 7.36 9.60 1.36
C SER A 117 7.54 9.76 -0.14
N ASN A 118 8.31 10.76 -0.57
CA ASN A 118 8.50 11.03 -1.98
C ASN A 118 9.47 10.04 -2.63
N ASP A 119 10.50 9.63 -1.90
CA ASP A 119 11.50 8.69 -2.44
C ASP A 119 11.01 7.24 -2.45
N LEU A 120 10.10 6.88 -1.54
CA LEU A 120 9.42 5.58 -1.56
C LEU A 120 8.30 5.52 -2.60
N TYR A 121 7.73 6.65 -2.98
CA TYR A 121 6.70 6.69 -4.00
C TYR A 121 7.25 6.18 -5.34
N ASN A 122 6.61 5.17 -5.91
CA ASN A 122 7.07 4.48 -7.13
C ASN A 122 8.46 3.83 -7.02
N ALA A 123 8.99 3.62 -5.81
CA ALA A 123 10.29 3.00 -5.65
C ALA A 123 10.28 1.55 -6.18
N PRO A 124 11.27 1.16 -7.02
CA PRO A 124 11.36 -0.19 -7.57
C PRO A 124 11.77 -1.19 -6.50
N ILE A 125 11.02 -2.29 -6.42
CA ILE A 125 11.29 -3.41 -5.51
C ILE A 125 12.13 -4.43 -6.25
N TYR A 126 13.24 -4.84 -5.64
CA TYR A 126 14.14 -5.84 -6.18
C TYR A 126 14.09 -7.11 -5.33
N GLN A 127 14.26 -8.24 -5.99
CA GLN A 127 14.46 -9.52 -5.35
C GLN A 127 15.97 -9.80 -5.28
N VAL A 128 16.45 -10.15 -4.09
CA VAL A 128 17.86 -10.45 -3.84
C VAL A 128 18.03 -11.76 -3.08
N ASP A 129 19.14 -12.44 -3.35
CA ASP A 129 19.58 -13.62 -2.58
C ASP A 129 20.08 -13.20 -1.18
N GLU A 130 20.11 -14.15 -0.24
CA GLU A 130 20.59 -13.90 1.13
C GLU A 130 22.01 -13.33 1.21
N THR A 131 22.84 -13.55 0.18
CA THR A 131 24.23 -13.07 0.13
C THR A 131 24.37 -11.64 -0.39
N TYR A 132 23.29 -10.99 -0.86
CA TYR A 132 23.30 -9.65 -1.48
C TYR A 132 24.32 -9.48 -2.63
N GLN A 133 24.86 -10.58 -3.19
CA GLN A 133 26.02 -10.57 -4.08
C GLN A 133 25.72 -10.02 -5.48
N THR A 134 24.46 -9.98 -5.89
CA THR A 134 24.05 -9.44 -7.17
C THR A 134 24.00 -7.90 -7.09
N LEU A 135 25.14 -7.27 -7.36
CA LEU A 135 25.28 -5.82 -7.54
C LEU A 135 24.10 -5.28 -8.39
N GLN A 136 23.44 -4.27 -7.86
CA GLN A 136 22.15 -3.67 -8.25
C GLN A 136 21.98 -3.29 -9.73
N SER A 137 23.03 -3.39 -10.57
CA SER A 137 23.05 -2.90 -11.96
C SER A 137 22.40 -3.84 -12.99
N LYS A 138 21.98 -5.06 -12.63
CA LYS A 138 21.33 -6.02 -13.55
C LYS A 138 19.99 -6.59 -13.07
N LEU A 139 19.52 -6.21 -11.89
CA LEU A 139 18.28 -6.76 -11.33
C LEU A 139 17.06 -6.10 -11.99
N LYS A 140 16.13 -6.93 -12.47
CA LYS A 140 14.82 -6.44 -12.94
C LYS A 140 13.92 -6.21 -11.73
N PRO A 141 13.19 -5.09 -11.66
CA PRO A 141 12.24 -4.87 -10.58
C PRO A 141 11.12 -5.91 -10.63
N VAL A 142 10.77 -6.46 -9.47
CA VAL A 142 9.66 -7.41 -9.30
C VAL A 142 8.34 -6.71 -8.99
N GLY A 143 8.41 -5.42 -8.64
CA GLY A 143 7.27 -4.59 -8.30
C GLY A 143 7.66 -3.15 -7.99
N TRP A 144 6.69 -2.37 -7.57
CA TRP A 144 6.86 -0.97 -7.21
C TRP A 144 6.05 -0.63 -5.96
N ILE A 145 6.66 0.09 -5.03
CA ILE A 145 5.93 0.71 -3.91
C ILE A 145 4.99 1.76 -4.48
N ARG A 146 3.76 1.80 -3.97
CA ARG A 146 2.73 2.73 -4.42
C ARG A 146 2.42 3.76 -3.36
N ASN A 147 2.29 3.35 -2.11
CA ASN A 147 2.10 4.26 -0.98
C ASN A 147 2.50 3.61 0.34
N VAL A 148 2.84 4.42 1.34
CA VAL A 148 3.33 3.98 2.65
C VAL A 148 2.86 4.92 3.76
N ASN A 149 2.57 4.37 4.94
CA ASN A 149 2.29 5.13 6.14
C ASN A 149 3.59 5.35 6.92
N ILE A 150 4.05 6.60 6.94
CA ILE A 150 5.28 7.04 7.60
C ILE A 150 5.02 7.62 8.99
N ASN A 151 3.76 7.73 9.42
CA ASN A 151 3.41 8.36 10.70
C ASN A 151 4.07 7.65 11.90
N ASN A 152 4.27 6.33 11.82
CA ASN A 152 4.97 5.54 12.83
C ASN A 152 6.47 5.87 12.97
N LEU A 153 7.11 6.44 11.93
CA LEU A 153 8.48 6.97 12.04
C LEU A 153 8.49 8.29 12.83
N ILE A 154 7.45 9.10 12.69
CA ILE A 154 7.34 10.45 13.27
C ILE A 154 6.99 10.38 14.76
N THR A 155 6.13 9.47 15.22
CA THR A 155 5.75 9.34 16.64
C THR A 155 6.92 8.98 17.57
N THR A 156 7.98 8.34 17.06
CA THR A 156 9.21 8.12 17.85
C THR A 156 9.97 9.41 18.21
N THR A 157 9.64 10.55 17.58
CA THR A 157 10.30 11.85 17.83
C THR A 157 9.65 12.68 18.93
N THR A 158 8.37 12.47 19.24
CA THR A 158 7.62 13.39 20.13
C THR A 158 7.76 13.05 21.62
N THR A 159 8.31 11.88 21.97
CA THR A 159 8.46 11.46 23.37
C THR A 159 9.75 11.90 24.08
N ASN A 160 10.68 12.60 23.41
CA ASN A 160 12.01 12.85 24.01
C ASN A 160 12.45 14.32 24.07
N ASN A 161 11.57 15.25 24.43
CA ASN A 161 12.04 16.61 24.77
C ASN A 161 11.42 17.28 26.00
N ASN A 162 10.65 16.57 26.84
CA ASN A 162 10.26 17.10 28.15
C ASN A 162 9.86 15.98 29.13
N SER A 163 10.81 15.49 29.93
CA SER A 163 10.52 14.99 31.28
C SER A 163 11.81 14.88 32.11
N ASN A 164 12.08 15.93 32.89
CA ASN A 164 12.63 15.71 34.22
C ASN A 164 11.53 15.03 35.03
N HIS A 165 11.54 13.71 35.18
CA HIS A 165 10.95 13.04 36.33
C HIS A 165 11.42 11.58 36.46
N ASN A 166 12.12 11.34 37.58
CA ASN A 166 12.23 10.12 38.39
C ASN A 166 12.28 8.76 37.68
N ALA A 167 13.47 8.17 37.73
CA ALA A 167 13.69 6.74 37.66
C ALA A 167 12.75 6.01 38.63
N ASN A 168 11.84 5.20 38.10
CA ASN A 168 11.49 3.87 38.58
C ASN A 168 10.49 3.24 37.61
N ASP A 169 10.95 2.16 36.98
CA ASP A 169 10.13 1.03 36.51
C ASP A 169 9.03 1.32 35.47
N ASP A 170 9.46 1.40 34.21
CA ASP A 170 8.71 0.82 33.10
C ASP A 170 9.73 0.46 32.01
N ARG A 171 9.85 -0.83 31.70
CA ARG A 171 10.54 -1.28 30.48
C ARG A 171 9.70 -0.79 29.30
N PHE A 172 9.99 0.42 28.83
CA PHE A 172 9.43 1.00 27.62
C PHE A 172 9.67 0.04 26.45
N ASN A 173 8.65 -0.75 26.14
CA ASN A 173 8.62 -1.58 24.96
C ASN A 173 8.55 -0.61 23.77
N ILE A 174 9.69 -0.36 23.13
CA ILE A 174 9.74 0.39 21.88
C ILE A 174 9.06 -0.53 20.86
N ASP A 175 7.74 -0.39 20.71
CA ASP A 175 7.02 -1.01 19.62
C ASP A 175 7.56 -0.40 18.33
N HIS A 176 8.58 -1.04 17.76
CA HIS A 176 9.05 -0.81 16.40
C HIS A 176 7.92 -1.24 15.45
N ASN A 177 6.84 -0.45 15.41
CA ASN A 177 5.74 -0.73 14.51
C ASN A 177 6.27 -0.60 13.07
N PRO A 178 6.22 -1.69 12.27
CA PRO A 178 6.72 -1.65 10.92
C PRO A 178 5.93 -0.61 10.11
N ILE A 179 6.61 0.06 9.19
CA ILE A 179 5.97 0.95 8.22
C ILE A 179 5.08 0.07 7.35
N THR A 180 3.79 0.39 7.28
CA THR A 180 2.84 -0.34 6.44
C THR A 180 2.63 0.42 5.14
N GLY A 181 2.23 -0.27 4.09
CA GLY A 181 1.97 0.35 2.81
C GLY A 181 1.36 -0.62 1.82
N ILE A 182 1.30 -0.19 0.57
CA ILE A 182 0.78 -0.98 -0.55
C ILE A 182 1.74 -0.92 -1.72
N ALA A 183 1.93 -2.05 -2.39
CA ALA A 183 2.81 -2.19 -3.53
C ALA A 183 2.16 -3.03 -4.62
N LEU A 184 2.50 -2.73 -5.88
CA LEU A 184 2.17 -3.59 -7.01
C LEU A 184 3.33 -4.58 -7.20
N ILE A 185 3.11 -5.86 -6.92
CA ILE A 185 4.17 -6.88 -6.97
C ILE A 185 3.72 -8.06 -7.82
N ARG A 186 4.67 -8.68 -8.53
CA ARG A 186 4.46 -9.96 -9.19
C ARG A 186 4.42 -11.10 -8.17
N LEU A 187 3.32 -11.85 -8.14
CA LEU A 187 3.01 -12.80 -7.08
C LEU A 187 4.00 -13.98 -7.01
N THR A 188 4.53 -14.40 -8.15
CA THR A 188 5.49 -15.51 -8.26
C THR A 188 6.80 -15.20 -7.54
N GLU A 189 7.32 -13.99 -7.67
CA GLU A 189 8.60 -13.55 -7.11
C GLU A 189 8.46 -13.16 -5.63
N ALA A 190 7.29 -12.65 -5.22
CA ALA A 190 6.98 -12.38 -3.81
C ALA A 190 6.83 -13.66 -2.96
N SER A 191 6.64 -14.79 -3.63
CA SER A 191 6.35 -16.08 -3.02
C SER A 191 7.60 -16.90 -2.73
N GLU A 192 8.79 -16.49 -3.16
CA GLU A 192 9.98 -17.33 -3.05
C GLU A 192 10.65 -17.18 -1.67
N PRO A 193 10.66 -18.22 -0.82
CA PRO A 193 11.11 -18.11 0.57
C PRO A 193 12.62 -17.90 0.75
N GLN A 194 13.41 -18.18 -0.29
CA GLN A 194 14.88 -18.04 -0.28
C GLN A 194 15.35 -16.62 -0.61
N HIS A 195 14.45 -15.78 -1.14
CA HIS A 195 14.79 -14.45 -1.61
C HIS A 195 14.19 -13.38 -0.69
N LYS A 196 14.95 -12.30 -0.50
CA LYS A 196 14.48 -11.11 0.22
C LYS A 196 14.05 -10.05 -0.79
N LEU A 197 12.97 -9.35 -0.49
CA LEU A 197 12.57 -8.18 -1.25
C LEU A 197 13.15 -6.93 -0.61
N ILE A 198 13.78 -6.10 -1.42
CA ILE A 198 14.42 -4.86 -0.96
C ILE A 198 14.03 -3.66 -1.81
N VAL A 199 14.06 -2.50 -1.18
CA VAL A 199 14.07 -1.19 -1.86
C VAL A 199 15.31 -0.44 -1.42
N CYS A 200 15.97 0.17 -2.39
CA CYS A 200 17.15 0.99 -2.18
C CYS A 200 16.77 2.46 -2.35
N ILE A 201 17.09 3.28 -1.35
CA ILE A 201 16.87 4.73 -1.38
C ILE A 201 18.22 5.44 -1.27
N SER A 202 18.44 6.47 -2.09
CA SER A 202 19.61 7.34 -1.97
C SER A 202 19.22 8.65 -1.26
N PRO A 203 19.83 8.99 -0.09
CA PRO A 203 19.53 10.21 0.67
C PRO A 203 19.83 11.52 -0.07
N HIS A 204 20.76 11.46 -1.03
CA HIS A 204 21.16 12.61 -1.83
C HIS A 204 20.96 12.26 -3.31
N ASN A 205 20.44 13.20 -4.08
CA ASN A 205 20.27 13.12 -5.55
C ASN A 205 21.59 12.94 -6.33
N ASN A 206 22.70 12.65 -5.64
CA ASN A 206 24.01 12.45 -6.21
C ASN A 206 24.29 10.93 -6.25
N CYS A 207 23.96 10.30 -7.37
CA CYS A 207 23.99 8.85 -7.57
C CYS A 207 25.39 8.21 -7.60
N ASN A 208 26.43 8.91 -7.16
CA ASN A 208 27.83 8.46 -7.28
C ASN A 208 28.43 7.88 -6.00
N ASP A 209 27.81 8.10 -4.83
CA ASP A 209 28.30 7.54 -3.56
C ASP A 209 27.45 6.35 -3.10
N ASN A 210 27.91 5.13 -3.42
CA ASN A 210 27.33 3.87 -2.93
C ASN A 210 27.39 3.72 -1.40
N SER A 211 28.08 4.62 -0.68
CA SER A 211 28.31 4.54 0.76
C SER A 211 27.10 4.95 1.60
N ASN A 212 26.10 5.62 1.01
CA ASN A 212 24.96 6.16 1.76
C ASN A 212 23.59 5.59 1.34
N THR A 213 23.56 4.53 0.52
CA THR A 213 22.30 3.89 0.10
C THR A 213 21.64 3.17 1.27
N ILE A 214 20.39 3.54 1.56
CA ILE A 214 19.57 2.88 2.57
C ILE A 214 18.87 1.69 1.92
N VAL A 215 19.02 0.51 2.50
CA VAL A 215 18.32 -0.71 2.07
C VAL A 215 17.17 -0.99 3.05
N LEU A 216 15.97 -1.08 2.51
CA LEU A 216 14.76 -1.39 3.26
C LEU A 216 14.27 -2.78 2.88
N ASN A 217 14.04 -3.63 3.88
CA ASN A 217 13.48 -4.96 3.68
C ASN A 217 11.96 -4.86 3.59
N ILE A 218 11.38 -5.51 2.60
CA ILE A 218 9.96 -5.51 2.32
C ILE A 218 9.42 -6.91 2.54
N THR A 219 8.32 -7.00 3.28
CA THR A 219 7.60 -8.25 3.50
C THR A 219 6.15 -8.06 3.04
N PRO A 220 5.78 -8.59 1.87
CA PRO A 220 4.39 -8.61 1.44
C PRO A 220 3.61 -9.62 2.28
N TYR A 221 2.31 -9.38 2.41
CA TYR A 221 1.41 -10.34 3.04
C TYR A 221 0.07 -10.35 2.32
N ILE A 222 -0.74 -11.38 2.58
CA ILE A 222 -2.07 -11.52 2.01
C ILE A 222 -3.12 -11.26 3.10
N PRO A 223 -4.12 -10.41 2.86
CA PRO A 223 -5.26 -10.25 3.75
C PRO A 223 -6.04 -11.56 3.90
N SER A 224 -6.62 -11.80 5.08
CA SER A 224 -7.42 -13.01 5.34
C SER A 224 -8.65 -13.19 4.44
N TRP A 225 -9.19 -12.11 3.89
CA TRP A 225 -10.38 -12.17 3.02
C TRP A 225 -10.08 -12.64 1.58
N TRP A 226 -8.82 -12.66 1.16
CA TRP A 226 -8.47 -13.20 -0.17
C TRP A 226 -8.70 -14.72 -0.20
N PRO A 227 -9.18 -15.28 -1.32
CA PRO A 227 -9.26 -16.71 -1.52
C PRO A 227 -7.93 -17.46 -1.25
N GLU A 228 -8.01 -18.70 -0.77
CA GLU A 228 -6.83 -19.49 -0.38
C GLU A 228 -5.99 -19.98 -1.55
N ASP A 229 -6.59 -20.08 -2.74
CA ASP A 229 -5.92 -20.44 -3.98
C ASP A 229 -5.07 -19.31 -4.57
N ILE A 230 -5.27 -18.07 -4.12
CA ILE A 230 -4.55 -16.90 -4.62
C ILE A 230 -3.33 -16.62 -3.73
N ALA A 231 -2.15 -16.66 -4.36
CA ALA A 231 -0.86 -16.45 -3.70
C ALA A 231 -0.65 -17.32 -2.45
N PRO A 232 -0.84 -18.66 -2.53
CA PRO A 232 -0.92 -19.55 -1.37
C PRO A 232 0.37 -19.62 -0.53
N ILE A 233 1.50 -19.23 -1.11
CA ILE A 233 2.82 -19.30 -0.47
C ILE A 233 3.13 -18.01 0.31
N ILE A 234 2.51 -16.89 -0.04
CA ILE A 234 2.73 -15.62 0.67
C ILE A 234 2.01 -15.68 2.02
N LYS A 235 2.68 -15.22 3.07
CA LYS A 235 2.13 -15.25 4.44
C LYS A 235 0.80 -14.49 4.52
N ARG A 236 -0.23 -15.16 5.04
CA ARG A 236 -1.54 -14.56 5.33
C ARG A 236 -1.54 -13.93 6.73
N ILE A 237 -2.12 -12.74 6.87
CA ILE A 237 -2.36 -12.12 8.18
C ILE A 237 -3.82 -12.32 8.55
N VAL A 238 -4.04 -12.98 9.69
CA VAL A 238 -5.34 -13.07 10.34
C VAL A 238 -5.47 -11.87 11.26
N TYR A 239 -6.43 -11.00 10.98
CA TYR A 239 -6.82 -9.98 11.94
C TYR A 239 -7.56 -10.68 13.06
N ALA A 240 -6.92 -10.81 14.23
CA ALA A 240 -7.61 -11.29 15.41
C ALA A 240 -8.74 -10.29 15.71
N ASN A 241 -9.98 -10.76 15.79
CA ASN A 241 -11.08 -9.97 16.34
C ASN A 241 -10.69 -9.65 17.79
N LYS A 242 -10.25 -8.42 18.04
CA LYS A 242 -10.09 -7.87 19.39
C LYS A 242 -11.45 -7.41 19.90
#